data_AF-A0A352VSP1-F1
#
_entry.id   AF-A0A352VSP1-F1
#
_cell.length_a   1.000
_cell.length_b   1.000
_cell.length_c   1.000
_cell.angle_alpha   90.00
_cell.angle_beta   90.00
_cell.angle_gamma   90.00
#
_symmetry.space_group_name_H-M   'P 1'
#
loop_
_entity.id
_entity.type
_entity.pdbx_description
1 polymer ?
#
loop_
_entity_poly.entity_id
_entity_poly.type
_entity_poly.pdbx_seq_one_letter_code
_entity_poly.pdbx_strand_id
1 'polypeptide(L)'
;VEYEIDEEVMEVRQVWEYRGGADEPFYSFFVSDADWLPVTENVLITAGGLIADTSGVATAAAAGRRSARIMEVTHESPAEKVFELLVEADWDAGGWHVFRAQRIPSLYGGGG
;
A
#
# COMPACT_ATOMS: atom_id res chain seq x y z
N VAL A 1 6.02 -1.54 7.19
CA VAL A 1 6.92 -1.38 8.34
C VAL A 1 8.34 -1.25 7.82
N GLU A 2 9.19 -0.52 8.51
CA GLU A 2 10.59 -0.34 8.18
C GLU A 2 11.46 -0.61 9.40
N TYR A 3 12.62 -1.21 9.15
CA TYR A 3 13.59 -1.58 10.17
C TYR A 3 14.96 -1.01 9.80
N GLU A 4 15.67 -0.56 10.83
CA GLU A 4 17.10 -0.34 10.81
C GLU A 4 17.76 -1.58 11.43
N ILE A 5 18.81 -2.08 10.78
CA ILE A 5 19.54 -3.28 11.18
C ILE A 5 20.98 -2.88 11.44
N ASP A 6 21.46 -3.11 12.66
CA ASP A 6 22.88 -3.05 12.99
C ASP A 6 23.45 -4.48 12.88
N GLU A 7 24.23 -4.72 11.83
CA GLU A 7 24.83 -6.03 11.55
C GLU A 7 26.06 -6.33 12.42
N GLU A 8 26.70 -5.32 13.03
CA GLU A 8 27.87 -5.52 13.89
C GLU A 8 27.45 -6.08 15.25
N VAL A 9 26.40 -5.52 15.84
CA VAL A 9 25.86 -5.97 17.14
C VAL A 9 24.65 -6.90 17.02
N MET A 10 24.19 -7.18 15.80
CA MET A 10 23.06 -8.05 15.49
C MET A 10 21.74 -7.56 16.13
N GLU A 11 21.50 -6.24 16.06
CA GLU A 11 20.30 -5.60 16.59
C GLU A 11 19.38 -5.11 15.47
N VAL A 12 18.07 -5.11 15.74
CA VAL A 12 17.04 -4.60 14.82
C VAL A 12 16.14 -3.62 15.55
N ARG A 13 15.90 -2.47 14.92
CA ARG A 13 15.01 -1.42 15.45
C ARG A 13 13.94 -1.12 14.42
N GLN A 14 12.67 -1.21 14.81
CA GLN A 14 11.59 -0.68 13.98
C GLN A 14 11.67 0.85 13.98
N VAL A 15 11.81 1.45 12.80
CA VAL A 15 11.99 2.90 12.67
C VAL A 15 10.74 3.60 12.15
N TRP A 16 9.90 2.86 11.43
CA TRP A 16 8.67 3.40 10.86
C TRP A 16 7.61 2.32 10.66
N GLU A 17 6.35 2.71 10.76
CA GLU A 17 5.22 1.89 10.36
C GLU A 17 4.07 2.72 9.82
N TYR A 18 3.33 2.12 8.89
CA TYR A 18 2.03 2.62 8.45
C TYR A 18 1.00 1.51 8.60
N ARG A 19 -0.11 1.85 9.25
CA ARG A 19 -1.22 0.91 9.53
C ARG A 19 -2.52 1.30 8.82
N GLY A 20 -2.46 2.29 7.93
CA GLY A 20 -3.63 3.02 7.46
C GLY A 20 -3.85 4.30 8.28
N GLY A 21 -4.84 5.09 7.87
CA GLY A 21 -5.33 6.22 8.67
C GLY A 21 -6.07 5.71 9.92
N ALA A 22 -6.26 6.59 10.91
CA ALA A 22 -6.93 6.23 12.18
C ALA A 22 -8.30 5.56 11.97
N ASP A 23 -9.06 6.02 10.98
CA ASP A 23 -10.40 5.53 10.63
C ASP A 23 -10.42 4.58 9.43
N GLU A 24 -9.24 4.26 8.87
CA GLU A 24 -9.13 3.52 7.62
C GLU A 24 -8.02 2.46 7.66
N PRO A 25 -8.08 1.51 8.62
CA PRO A 25 -7.20 0.35 8.58
C PRO A 25 -7.52 -0.50 7.35
N PHE A 26 -6.50 -1.14 6.80
CA PHE A 26 -6.67 -2.05 5.68
C PHE A 26 -5.90 -3.35 5.91
N TYR A 27 -6.36 -4.41 5.24
CA TYR A 27 -5.73 -5.72 5.27
C TYR A 27 -5.69 -6.28 3.86
N SER A 28 -4.47 -6.53 3.36
CA SER A 28 -4.20 -7.19 2.08
C SER A 28 -3.53 -8.52 2.37
N PHE A 29 -4.27 -9.62 2.18
CA PHE A 29 -3.82 -10.96 2.58
C PHE A 29 -2.78 -11.56 1.63
N PHE A 30 -2.76 -11.10 0.38
CA PHE A 30 -1.89 -11.60 -0.69
C PHE A 30 -1.54 -10.44 -1.62
N VAL A 31 -0.45 -10.60 -2.37
CA VAL A 31 0.03 -9.68 -3.41
C VAL A 31 0.05 -8.21 -2.96
N SER A 32 1.21 -7.79 -2.46
CA SER A 32 1.41 -6.44 -1.96
C SER A 32 2.87 -6.03 -2.16
N ASP A 33 3.13 -4.73 -2.06
CA ASP A 33 4.49 -4.19 -2.08
C ASP A 33 4.59 -2.90 -1.28
N ALA A 34 5.82 -2.52 -0.92
CA ALA A 34 6.13 -1.24 -0.33
C ALA A 34 7.50 -0.75 -0.83
N ASP A 35 7.52 0.35 -1.56
CA ASP A 35 8.72 0.93 -2.16
C ASP A 35 9.02 2.31 -1.58
N TRP A 36 10.25 2.54 -1.12
CA TRP A 36 10.74 3.88 -0.83
C TRP A 36 11.02 4.66 -2.12
N LEU A 37 10.53 5.89 -2.19
CA LEU A 37 10.65 6.74 -3.37
C LEU A 37 11.78 7.78 -3.18
N PRO A 38 12.95 7.62 -3.81
CA PRO A 38 14.14 8.43 -3.52
C PRO A 38 14.00 9.93 -3.81
N VAL A 39 13.04 10.34 -4.62
CA VAL A 39 12.86 11.74 -5.03
C VAL A 39 11.94 12.49 -4.08
N THR A 40 10.87 11.84 -3.61
CA THR A 40 9.89 12.45 -2.72
C THR A 40 10.09 12.04 -1.26
N GLU A 41 10.94 11.05 -1.01
CA GLU A 41 11.16 10.38 0.27
C GLU A 41 9.89 9.73 0.86
N ASN A 42 8.83 9.66 0.07
CA ASN A 42 7.58 9.00 0.41
C ASN A 42 7.69 7.48 0.22
N VAL A 43 6.70 6.75 0.74
CA VAL A 43 6.54 5.31 0.54
C VAL A 43 5.35 5.05 -0.38
N LEU A 44 5.59 4.35 -1.49
CA LEU A 44 4.54 3.79 -2.34
C LEU A 44 4.13 2.43 -1.78
N ILE A 45 2.84 2.27 -1.47
CA ILE A 45 2.27 1.05 -0.90
C ILE A 45 1.28 0.47 -1.91
N THR A 46 1.46 -0.81 -2.25
CA THR A 46 0.50 -1.60 -3.01
C THR A 46 -0.22 -2.55 -2.05
N ALA A 47 -1.48 -2.26 -1.74
CA ALA A 47 -2.39 -3.22 -1.11
C ALA A 47 -3.19 -3.92 -2.21
N GLY A 48 -2.59 -4.95 -2.80
CA GLY A 48 -3.02 -5.51 -4.08
C GLY A 48 -4.08 -6.60 -4.02
N GLY A 49 -4.31 -7.18 -2.84
CA GLY A 49 -5.23 -8.29 -2.62
C GLY A 49 -6.22 -8.00 -1.51
N LEU A 50 -6.97 -6.91 -1.64
CA LEU A 50 -8.09 -6.60 -0.74
C LEU A 50 -9.27 -7.49 -1.10
N ILE A 51 -9.86 -8.13 -0.09
CA ILE A 51 -11.08 -8.92 -0.26
C ILE A 51 -12.10 -8.46 0.78
N ALA A 52 -13.31 -8.15 0.33
CA ALA A 52 -14.43 -7.82 1.19
C ALA A 52 -15.62 -8.76 0.93
N ASP A 53 -16.42 -9.02 1.95
CA ASP A 53 -17.71 -9.69 1.77
C ASP A 53 -18.76 -8.73 1.17
N THR A 54 -19.99 -9.21 0.97
CA THR A 54 -21.09 -8.41 0.40
C THR A 54 -21.53 -7.24 1.30
N SER A 55 -21.12 -7.22 2.58
CA SER A 55 -21.35 -6.10 3.49
C SER A 55 -20.19 -5.09 3.51
N GLY A 56 -19.14 -5.33 2.73
CA GLY A 56 -17.94 -4.49 2.67
C GLY A 56 -16.92 -4.79 3.78
N VAL A 57 -17.11 -5.85 4.56
CA VAL A 57 -16.19 -6.21 5.64
C VAL A 57 -15.03 -7.01 5.07
N ALA A 58 -13.80 -6.63 5.45
CA ALA A 58 -12.59 -7.32 5.03
C ALA A 58 -12.63 -8.81 5.41
N THR A 59 -12.28 -9.69 4.48
CA THR A 59 -12.32 -11.15 4.63
C THR A 59 -11.17 -11.80 3.88
N ALA A 60 -10.91 -13.09 4.13
CA ALA A 60 -10.00 -13.90 3.32
C ALA A 60 -10.76 -14.92 2.43
N ALA A 61 -12.10 -14.87 2.41
CA ALA A 61 -12.91 -15.80 1.65
C ALA A 61 -12.73 -15.59 0.13
N ALA A 62 -12.40 -16.66 -0.59
CA ALA A 62 -12.13 -16.60 -2.04
C ALA A 62 -13.28 -16.03 -2.89
N ALA A 63 -14.51 -16.12 -2.39
CA ALA A 63 -15.74 -15.64 -3.02
C ALA A 63 -16.04 -14.14 -2.78
N GLY A 64 -15.25 -13.46 -1.94
CA GLY A 64 -15.43 -12.03 -1.69
C GLY A 64 -15.12 -11.16 -2.91
N ARG A 65 -15.61 -9.92 -2.89
CA ARG A 65 -15.27 -8.89 -3.86
C ARG A 65 -13.81 -8.51 -3.70
N ARG A 66 -13.08 -8.45 -4.81
CA ARG A 66 -11.64 -8.19 -4.88
C ARG A 66 -11.39 -6.80 -5.42
N SER A 67 -10.52 -6.09 -4.73
CA SER A 67 -10.04 -4.77 -5.13
C SER A 67 -8.56 -4.63 -4.80
N ALA A 68 -7.99 -3.54 -5.28
CA ALA A 68 -6.65 -3.12 -4.88
C ALA A 68 -6.64 -1.64 -4.54
N ARG A 69 -5.69 -1.25 -3.69
CA ARG A 69 -5.46 0.12 -3.28
C ARG A 69 -3.98 0.44 -3.39
N ILE A 70 -3.66 1.48 -4.13
CA ILE A 70 -2.28 1.98 -4.29
C ILE A 70 -2.23 3.34 -3.60
N MET A 71 -1.30 3.52 -2.69
CA MET A 71 -1.18 4.73 -1.89
C MET A 71 0.26 5.24 -1.94
N GLU A 72 0.44 6.54 -2.01
CA GLU A 72 1.71 7.16 -1.62
C GLU A 72 1.49 7.84 -0.28
N VAL A 73 2.34 7.51 0.69
CA VAL A 73 2.29 8.08 2.02
C VAL A 73 3.61 8.75 2.33
N THR A 74 3.57 9.83 3.10
CA THR A 74 4.79 10.45 3.60
C THR A 74 5.48 9.55 4.63
N HIS A 75 6.78 9.75 4.85
CA HIS A 75 7.60 8.92 5.75
C HIS A 75 7.66 9.44 7.20
N GLU A 76 6.94 10.52 7.53
CA GLU A 76 6.87 10.98 8.91
C GLU A 76 5.95 10.09 9.77
N SER A 77 5.91 10.39 11.07
CA SER A 77 4.94 9.85 12.01
C SER A 77 4.20 11.00 12.70
N PRO A 78 2.90 11.20 12.44
CA PRO A 78 2.03 10.35 11.61
C PRO A 78 2.30 10.53 10.10
N ALA A 79 2.18 9.44 9.34
CA ALA A 79 2.29 9.47 7.89
C ALA A 79 1.00 10.02 7.26
N GLU A 80 1.13 10.86 6.24
CA GLU A 80 0.00 11.45 5.50
C GLU A 80 -0.14 10.81 4.12
N LYS A 81 -1.37 10.55 3.67
CA LYS A 81 -1.64 10.00 2.34
C LYS A 81 -1.66 11.15 1.32
N VAL A 82 -0.69 11.17 0.41
CA VAL A 82 -0.54 12.23 -0.62
C VAL A 82 -1.04 11.81 -2.00
N PHE A 83 -1.23 10.51 -2.21
CA PHE A 83 -1.84 9.95 -3.41
C PHE A 83 -2.64 8.69 -3.08
N GLU A 84 -3.72 8.48 -3.82
CA GLU A 84 -4.52 7.27 -3.75
C GLU A 84 -5.11 6.88 -5.11
N LEU A 85 -5.05 5.59 -5.41
CA LEU A 85 -5.80 4.94 -6.47
C LEU A 85 -6.52 3.72 -5.92
N LEU A 86 -7.83 3.65 -6.16
CA LEU A 86 -8.64 2.47 -5.92
C LEU A 86 -8.92 1.76 -7.24
N VAL A 87 -8.69 0.45 -7.27
CA VAL A 87 -9.01 -0.43 -8.40
C VAL A 87 -10.15 -1.34 -7.95
N GLU A 88 -11.36 -0.99 -8.35
CA GLU A 88 -12.58 -1.70 -7.98
C GLU A 88 -13.28 -2.26 -9.21
N ALA A 89 -13.96 -3.38 -9.01
CA ALA A 89 -14.92 -3.91 -9.95
C ALA A 89 -16.32 -3.38 -9.61
N ASP A 90 -17.16 -3.19 -10.62
CA ASP A 90 -18.55 -2.75 -10.47
C ASP A 90 -19.54 -3.92 -10.29
N TRP A 91 -19.04 -5.11 -9.90
CA TRP A 91 -19.84 -6.31 -9.62
C TRP A 91 -19.48 -6.95 -8.27
N ASP A 92 -20.39 -7.78 -7.75
CA ASP A 92 -20.40 -8.17 -6.34
C ASP A 92 -19.45 -9.33 -5.95
N ALA A 93 -18.91 -10.08 -6.92
CA ALA A 93 -18.08 -11.26 -6.65
C ALA A 93 -16.86 -11.37 -7.56
N GLY A 94 -15.68 -11.65 -6.98
CA GLY A 94 -14.43 -11.57 -7.72
C GLY A 94 -14.01 -10.12 -7.94
N GLY A 95 -13.26 -9.83 -9.00
CA GLY A 95 -12.76 -8.48 -9.29
C GLY A 95 -11.27 -8.50 -9.62
N TRP A 96 -10.58 -7.44 -9.22
CA TRP A 96 -9.19 -7.20 -9.58
C TRP A 96 -8.24 -7.48 -8.42
N HIS A 97 -7.01 -7.86 -8.75
CA HIS A 97 -5.88 -7.81 -7.85
C HIS A 97 -4.71 -7.18 -8.58
N VAL A 98 -3.87 -6.45 -7.86
CA VAL A 98 -2.68 -5.79 -8.41
C VAL A 98 -1.47 -6.48 -7.80
N PHE A 99 -0.63 -7.11 -8.63
CA PHE A 99 0.54 -7.82 -8.11
C PHE A 99 1.53 -6.86 -7.44
N ARG A 100 1.85 -5.76 -8.13
CA ARG A 100 2.76 -4.68 -7.71
C ARG A 100 2.40 -3.39 -8.45
N ALA A 101 2.86 -2.25 -7.91
CA ALA A 101 2.86 -0.96 -8.59
C ALA A 101 4.26 -0.35 -8.52
N GLN A 102 4.63 0.47 -9.50
CA GLN A 102 5.89 1.21 -9.50
C GLN A 102 5.61 2.66 -9.90
N ARG A 103 6.24 3.61 -9.21
CA ARG A 103 6.26 5.01 -9.64
C ARG A 103 7.31 5.19 -10.72
N ILE A 104 6.87 5.43 -11.94
CA ILE A 104 7.76 5.78 -13.06
C ILE A 104 7.83 7.31 -13.12
N PRO A 105 9.04 7.91 -13.09
CA PRO A 105 9.20 9.35 -13.31
C PRO A 105 8.56 9.78 -14.63
N SER A 106 8.14 11.04 -14.72
CA SER A 106 7.61 11.58 -15.98
C SER A 106 8.59 11.33 -17.13
N LEU A 107 8.08 10.74 -18.23
CA LEU A 107 8.85 10.52 -19.47
C LEU A 107 9.22 11.85 -20.16
N TYR A 108 8.48 12.91 -19.85
CA TYR A 108 8.78 14.27 -20.25
C TYR A 108 9.32 14.99 -19.02
N GLY A 109 10.65 15.05 -18.88
CA GLY A 109 11.30 15.77 -17.80
C GLY A 109 10.78 17.20 -17.70
N GLY A 110 10.61 17.71 -16.48
CA GLY A 110 10.02 19.01 -16.20
C GLY A 110 10.62 20.13 -17.05
N GLY A 111 9.80 20.71 -17.92
CA GLY A 111 10.00 22.06 -18.40
C GLY A 111 9.27 23.00 -17.44
N GLY A 112 10.02 23.75 -16.65
CA GLY A 112 9.52 24.75 -15.71
C GLY A 112 10.43 24.92 -14.52
#